data_AF-A0A6A7RW80-F1
#
_entry.id   AF-A0A6A7RW80-F1
#
_cell.length_a   1.000
_cell.length_b   1.000
_cell.length_c   1.000
_cell.angle_alpha   90.00
_cell.angle_beta   90.00
_cell.angle_gamma   90.00
#
_symmetry.space_group_name_H-M   'P 1'
#
loop_
_entity.id
_entity.type
_entity.pdbx_description
1 polymer ?
#
loop_
_entity_poly.entity_id
_entity_poly.type
_entity_poly.pdbx_seq_one_letter_code
_entity_poly.pdbx_strand_id
1 'polypeptide(L)'
;MVSSIGSYSTAQTGNAVAFKAASATELVSDASKNQGASGTQGGGTLTISTLASQLADSASRAEARDKMLSRSELADKANSLLDQILGDAYQANKAKYNNEVPKTDDPELLARAKQATEFVTSSDRGSRSVKNPFGSLSREQLSNIIYDDSGNYTINERRAAYYESDDREQAWRVKVAAQAMDEYNRTGKMTNFFSSVLDHFKELPTIEQAQYPKDYASDLES
;
A
#
# COMPACT_ATOMS: atom_id res chain seq x y z
N MET A 1 18.39 -50.60 -7.78
CA MET A 1 17.92 -49.56 -8.72
C MET A 1 17.37 -48.43 -7.87
N VAL A 2 18.21 -47.54 -7.34
CA VAL A 2 18.67 -46.25 -7.92
C VAL A 2 17.53 -45.35 -8.38
N SER A 3 17.12 -44.48 -7.44
CA SER A 3 16.91 -43.03 -7.50
C SER A 3 16.23 -42.36 -8.71
N SER A 4 15.30 -41.45 -8.42
CA SER A 4 15.39 -40.08 -8.98
C SER A 4 14.64 -39.06 -8.10
N ILE A 5 15.45 -38.20 -7.48
CA ILE A 5 15.06 -37.00 -6.73
C ILE A 5 15.22 -35.85 -7.73
N GLY A 6 14.14 -35.10 -7.99
CA GLY A 6 14.17 -33.92 -8.85
C GLY A 6 14.84 -32.75 -8.13
N SER A 7 16.08 -32.50 -8.48
CA SER A 7 16.88 -31.35 -8.06
C SER A 7 16.32 -30.04 -8.64
N TYR A 8 16.17 -29.01 -7.80
CA TYR A 8 16.17 -27.62 -8.28
C TYR A 8 17.47 -26.96 -7.82
N SER A 9 18.20 -26.48 -8.83
CA SER A 9 19.54 -25.94 -8.79
C SER A 9 19.60 -24.61 -8.02
N THR A 10 20.57 -24.50 -7.11
CA THR A 10 21.00 -23.25 -6.49
C THR A 10 21.83 -22.44 -7.47
N ALA A 11 21.39 -21.22 -7.81
CA ALA A 11 22.26 -20.18 -8.33
C ALA A 11 22.47 -19.14 -7.23
N GLN A 12 23.66 -19.17 -6.66
CA GLN A 12 24.18 -18.24 -5.68
C GLN A 12 24.81 -17.05 -6.42
N THR A 13 24.27 -15.86 -6.25
CA THR A 13 25.00 -14.61 -6.45
C THR A 13 24.68 -13.68 -5.29
N GLY A 14 25.71 -13.46 -4.46
CA GLY A 14 25.66 -12.50 -3.39
C GLY A 14 25.59 -11.08 -3.93
N ASN A 15 24.83 -10.23 -3.24
CA ASN A 15 25.30 -8.95 -2.73
C ASN A 15 24.25 -8.42 -1.74
N ALA A 16 24.66 -8.33 -0.47
CA ALA A 16 23.92 -7.64 0.56
C ALA A 16 23.93 -6.15 0.24
N VAL A 17 22.76 -5.56 0.03
CA VAL A 17 22.57 -4.11 0.09
C VAL A 17 21.56 -3.83 1.20
N ALA A 18 22.06 -3.19 2.26
CA ALA A 18 21.26 -2.69 3.36
C ALA A 18 20.27 -1.65 2.81
N PHE A 19 18.97 -1.93 2.89
CA PHE A 19 17.94 -0.94 2.62
C PHE A 19 17.86 -0.01 3.82
N LYS A 20 18.49 1.15 3.69
CA LYS A 20 18.35 2.27 4.62
C LYS A 20 17.03 2.97 4.31
N ALA A 21 16.12 3.05 5.28
CA ALA A 21 14.88 3.80 5.17
C ALA A 21 15.20 5.28 4.94
N ALA A 22 14.89 5.81 3.75
CA ALA A 22 14.99 7.23 3.46
C ALA A 22 13.65 7.89 3.84
N SER A 23 13.73 8.88 4.74
CA SER A 23 12.60 9.76 5.07
C SER A 23 12.16 10.56 3.84
N ALA A 24 10.86 10.81 3.71
CA ALA A 24 10.20 11.41 2.56
C ALA A 24 10.50 12.92 2.33
N THR A 25 11.66 13.42 2.76
CA THR A 25 12.08 14.82 2.62
C THR A 25 13.27 15.03 1.69
N GLU A 26 13.91 13.99 1.16
CA GLU A 26 15.15 14.12 0.35
C GLU A 26 14.98 14.00 -1.18
N LEU A 27 13.77 13.88 -1.73
CA LEU A 27 13.57 13.83 -3.19
C LEU A 27 13.47 15.18 -3.90
N VAL A 28 13.77 16.29 -3.21
CA VAL A 28 13.79 17.64 -3.79
C VAL A 28 15.20 18.20 -3.75
N SER A 29 16.16 17.60 -4.47
CA SER A 29 17.43 18.25 -4.87
C SER A 29 18.33 17.29 -5.68
N ASP A 30 17.93 16.87 -6.88
CA ASP A 30 18.95 16.47 -7.88
C ASP A 30 18.41 16.45 -9.31
N ALA A 31 18.27 17.65 -9.88
CA ALA A 31 18.15 17.83 -11.32
C ALA A 31 18.80 19.16 -11.71
N SER A 32 20.12 19.24 -11.56
CA SER A 32 20.87 20.34 -12.16
C SER A 32 22.28 19.91 -12.55
N LYS A 33 22.42 19.49 -13.83
CA LYS A 33 23.49 19.88 -14.76
C LYS A 33 23.50 18.96 -16.00
N ASN A 34 23.03 19.48 -17.13
CA ASN A 34 23.89 19.61 -18.31
C ASN A 34 23.29 20.56 -19.35
N GLN A 35 24.16 21.44 -19.87
CA GLN A 35 23.85 22.53 -20.80
C GLN A 35 23.83 22.06 -22.26
N GLY A 36 23.02 22.72 -23.10
CA GLY A 36 23.04 22.52 -24.56
C GLY A 36 22.00 23.32 -25.36
N ALA A 37 22.02 24.65 -25.22
CA ALA A 37 21.59 25.71 -26.15
C ALA A 37 20.28 25.65 -27.00
N SER A 38 19.49 26.72 -26.78
CA SER A 38 18.68 27.50 -27.74
C SER A 38 17.18 27.19 -27.88
N GLY A 39 16.35 28.10 -27.35
CA GLY A 39 14.98 28.32 -27.81
C GLY A 39 13.91 28.40 -26.71
N THR A 40 13.51 29.63 -26.39
CA THR A 40 12.23 30.02 -25.78
C THR A 40 12.08 29.88 -24.26
N GLN A 41 12.00 31.04 -23.60
CA GLN A 41 11.45 31.22 -22.26
C GLN A 41 10.03 30.64 -22.19
N GLY A 42 9.86 29.55 -21.47
CA GLY A 42 8.60 29.13 -20.88
C GLY A 42 8.84 28.93 -19.39
N GLY A 43 8.21 29.74 -18.54
CA GLY A 43 8.23 29.55 -17.10
C GLY A 43 7.65 28.18 -16.78
N GLY A 44 8.53 27.21 -16.52
CA GLY A 44 8.15 25.87 -16.12
C GLY A 44 7.62 25.92 -14.70
N THR A 45 6.33 26.21 -14.52
CA THR A 45 5.61 25.77 -13.34
C THR A 45 5.80 24.27 -13.27
N LEU A 46 6.51 23.77 -12.28
CA LEU A 46 6.57 22.33 -11.98
C LEU A 46 5.11 21.88 -11.81
N THR A 47 4.55 21.24 -12.83
CA THR A 47 3.18 20.73 -12.76
C THR A 47 3.23 19.53 -11.83
N ILE A 48 2.86 19.75 -10.57
CA ILE A 48 2.60 18.67 -9.62
C ILE A 48 1.48 17.84 -10.25
N SER A 49 1.68 16.52 -10.40
CA SER A 49 0.61 15.66 -10.92
C SER A 49 -0.60 15.72 -10.01
N THR A 50 -1.82 15.60 -10.56
CA THR A 50 -3.03 15.68 -9.74
C THR A 50 -3.02 14.61 -8.64
N LEU A 51 -2.48 13.42 -8.93
CA LEU A 51 -2.30 12.37 -7.93
C LEU A 51 -1.36 12.79 -6.78
N ALA A 52 -0.26 13.48 -7.06
CA ALA A 52 0.66 13.93 -6.02
C ALA A 52 0.01 14.95 -5.07
N SER A 53 -0.79 15.87 -5.62
CA SER A 53 -1.60 16.81 -4.80
C SER A 53 -2.64 16.06 -3.95
N GLN A 54 -3.39 15.12 -4.54
CA GLN A 54 -4.36 14.33 -3.78
C GLN A 54 -3.71 13.52 -2.66
N LEU A 55 -2.53 12.93 -2.90
CA LEU A 55 -1.79 12.18 -1.89
C LEU A 55 -1.31 13.08 -0.75
N ALA A 56 -0.83 14.29 -1.04
CA ALA A 56 -0.42 15.25 -0.01
C ALA A 56 -1.61 15.66 0.86
N ASP A 57 -2.76 15.97 0.24
CA ASP A 57 -3.99 16.30 0.96
C ASP A 57 -4.49 15.14 1.83
N SER A 58 -4.39 13.91 1.33
CA SER A 58 -4.78 12.69 2.05
C SER A 58 -3.87 12.45 3.25
N ALA A 59 -2.56 12.66 3.09
CA ALA A 59 -1.59 12.57 4.18
C ALA A 59 -1.88 13.60 5.28
N SER A 60 -2.19 14.85 4.92
CA SER A 60 -2.56 15.88 5.91
C SER A 60 -3.84 15.51 6.68
N ARG A 61 -4.84 14.92 6.01
CA ARG A 61 -6.05 14.41 6.69
C ARG A 61 -5.75 13.22 7.60
N ALA A 62 -4.91 12.29 7.16
CA ALA A 62 -4.51 11.14 7.96
C ALA A 62 -3.75 11.59 9.23
N GLU A 63 -2.81 12.51 9.11
CA GLU A 63 -2.10 13.08 10.25
C GLU A 63 -3.05 13.79 11.22
N ALA A 64 -3.99 14.58 10.71
CA ALA A 64 -4.99 15.24 11.55
C ALA A 64 -5.87 14.21 12.29
N ARG A 65 -6.36 13.17 11.59
CA ARG A 65 -7.14 12.08 12.18
C ARG A 65 -6.36 11.39 13.29
N ASP A 66 -5.12 11.00 13.03
CA ASP A 66 -4.30 10.23 13.97
C ASP A 66 -3.91 11.04 15.22
N LYS A 67 -3.83 12.38 15.10
CA LYS A 67 -3.63 13.29 16.24
C LYS A 67 -4.89 13.50 17.08
N MET A 68 -6.07 13.44 16.47
CA MET A 68 -7.34 13.76 17.13
C MET A 68 -8.03 12.56 17.75
N LEU A 69 -7.89 11.37 17.17
CA LEU A 69 -8.61 10.18 17.59
C LEU A 69 -7.76 9.32 18.52
N SER A 70 -8.41 8.75 19.54
CA SER A 70 -7.82 7.69 20.34
C SER A 70 -7.63 6.42 19.52
N ARG A 71 -6.83 5.48 20.03
CA ARG A 71 -6.63 4.18 19.39
C ARG A 71 -7.93 3.40 19.17
N SER A 72 -8.88 3.47 20.11
CA SER A 72 -10.18 2.80 19.95
C SER A 72 -10.99 3.46 18.84
N GLU A 73 -11.03 4.79 18.81
CA GLU A 73 -11.75 5.53 17.76
C GLU A 73 -11.10 5.34 16.38
N LEU A 74 -9.77 5.21 16.31
CA LEU A 74 -9.06 4.84 15.09
C LEU A 74 -9.44 3.44 14.61
N ALA A 75 -9.54 2.47 15.52
CA ALA A 75 -9.96 1.11 15.19
C ALA A 75 -11.41 1.08 14.68
N ASP A 76 -12.33 1.77 15.37
CA ASP A 76 -13.72 1.88 14.95
C ASP A 76 -13.85 2.57 13.59
N LYS A 77 -13.07 3.64 13.37
CA LYS A 77 -13.01 4.34 12.08
C LYS A 77 -12.43 3.44 10.98
N ALA A 78 -11.37 2.69 11.24
CA ALA A 78 -10.79 1.74 10.29
C ALA A 78 -11.83 0.70 9.86
N ASN A 79 -12.51 0.08 10.83
CA ASN A 79 -13.55 -0.93 10.59
C ASN A 79 -14.69 -0.38 9.73
N SER A 80 -15.20 0.81 10.07
CA SER A 80 -16.28 1.44 9.30
C SER A 80 -15.87 1.75 7.85
N LEU A 81 -14.64 2.24 7.65
CA LEU A 81 -14.14 2.60 6.32
C LEU A 81 -13.83 1.37 5.47
N LEU A 82 -13.34 0.29 6.09
CA LEU A 82 -13.12 -1.00 5.41
C LEU A 82 -14.45 -1.68 5.07
N ASP A 83 -15.45 -1.65 5.94
CA ASP A 83 -16.78 -2.21 5.65
C ASP A 83 -17.41 -1.57 4.40
N GLN A 84 -17.23 -0.26 4.23
CA GLN A 84 -17.71 0.46 3.04
C GLN A 84 -17.11 -0.05 1.73
N ILE A 85 -15.86 -0.51 1.75
CA ILE A 85 -15.13 -0.94 0.56
C ILE A 85 -15.02 -2.46 0.43
N LEU A 86 -15.30 -3.25 1.47
CA LEU A 86 -15.11 -4.72 1.49
C LEU A 86 -16.33 -5.49 1.99
N GLY A 87 -17.15 -4.90 2.86
CA GLY A 87 -18.23 -5.57 3.56
C GLY A 87 -19.51 -5.75 2.74
N ASP A 88 -20.58 -6.17 3.42
CA ASP A 88 -21.87 -6.45 2.79
C ASP A 88 -22.47 -5.18 2.16
N ALA A 89 -22.25 -4.02 2.77
CA ALA A 89 -22.65 -2.73 2.23
C ALA A 89 -21.98 -2.44 0.87
N TYR A 90 -20.72 -2.85 0.69
CA TYR A 90 -20.06 -2.78 -0.61
C TYR A 90 -20.79 -3.64 -1.63
N GLN A 91 -21.04 -4.91 -1.29
CA GLN A 91 -21.67 -5.87 -2.21
C GLN A 91 -23.06 -5.39 -2.66
N ALA A 92 -23.87 -4.87 -1.73
CA ALA A 92 -25.19 -4.33 -2.02
C ALA A 92 -25.15 -3.11 -2.96
N ASN A 93 -24.09 -2.31 -2.92
CA ASN A 93 -23.94 -1.06 -3.69
C ASN A 93 -22.95 -1.19 -4.86
N LYS A 94 -22.44 -2.37 -5.15
CA LYS A 94 -21.39 -2.60 -6.16
C LYS A 94 -21.74 -2.04 -7.53
N ALA A 95 -22.99 -2.20 -7.99
CA ALA A 95 -23.45 -1.63 -9.25
C ALA A 95 -23.39 -0.09 -9.26
N LYS A 96 -23.70 0.57 -8.14
CA LYS A 96 -23.57 2.02 -7.99
C LYS A 96 -22.10 2.43 -8.06
N TYR A 97 -21.22 1.74 -7.34
CA TYR A 97 -19.78 2.06 -7.32
C TYR A 97 -19.09 1.83 -8.66
N ASN A 98 -19.50 0.81 -9.40
CA ASN A 98 -19.01 0.59 -10.77
C ASN A 98 -19.42 1.69 -11.76
N ASN A 99 -20.43 2.49 -11.44
CA ASN A 99 -20.87 3.63 -12.24
C ASN A 99 -20.46 4.98 -11.61
N GLU A 100 -19.65 4.96 -10.55
CA GLU A 100 -19.19 6.18 -9.89
C GLU A 100 -18.17 6.90 -10.79
N VAL A 101 -18.40 8.19 -11.03
CA VAL A 101 -17.51 9.06 -11.80
C VAL A 101 -17.14 10.26 -10.94
N PRO A 102 -15.84 10.59 -10.79
CA PRO A 102 -15.42 11.80 -10.09
C PRO A 102 -16.11 13.05 -10.63
N LYS A 103 -16.54 13.96 -9.74
CA LYS A 103 -17.15 15.25 -10.11
C LYS A 103 -16.07 16.26 -10.46
N THR A 104 -15.38 16.04 -11.58
CA THR A 104 -14.25 16.85 -12.04
C THR A 104 -14.13 16.79 -13.56
N ASP A 105 -13.54 17.82 -14.16
CA ASP A 105 -13.17 17.85 -15.58
C ASP A 105 -11.70 17.42 -15.79
N ASP A 106 -10.98 17.08 -14.72
CA ASP A 106 -9.58 16.62 -14.80
C ASP A 106 -9.49 15.24 -15.49
N PRO A 107 -8.87 15.16 -16.68
CA PRO A 107 -8.78 13.91 -17.43
C PRO A 107 -7.95 12.84 -16.73
N GLU A 108 -6.95 13.20 -15.92
CA GLU A 108 -6.13 12.24 -15.17
C GLU A 108 -6.96 11.54 -14.08
N LEU A 109 -7.79 12.31 -13.36
CA LEU A 109 -8.70 11.78 -12.35
C LEU A 109 -9.74 10.85 -12.96
N LEU A 110 -10.37 11.28 -14.06
CA LEU A 110 -11.39 10.49 -14.76
C LEU A 110 -10.79 9.18 -15.30
N ALA A 111 -9.60 9.24 -15.91
CA ALA A 111 -8.92 8.06 -16.44
C ALA A 111 -8.53 7.08 -15.32
N ARG A 112 -7.99 7.57 -14.20
CA ARG A 112 -7.58 6.73 -13.08
C ARG A 112 -8.76 6.07 -12.37
N ALA A 113 -9.85 6.81 -12.14
CA ALA A 113 -11.07 6.25 -11.54
C ALA A 113 -11.70 5.16 -12.42
N LYS A 114 -11.68 5.36 -13.74
CA LYS A 114 -12.08 4.34 -14.72
C LYS A 114 -11.18 3.10 -14.64
N GLN A 115 -9.86 3.29 -14.65
CA GLN A 115 -8.90 2.19 -14.53
C GLN A 115 -9.06 1.41 -13.21
N ALA A 116 -9.28 2.10 -12.08
CA ALA A 116 -9.52 1.45 -10.79
C ALA A 116 -10.79 0.58 -10.83
N THR A 117 -11.86 1.08 -11.44
CA THR A 117 -13.12 0.31 -11.62
C THR A 117 -12.93 -0.90 -12.54
N GLU A 118 -12.22 -0.74 -13.66
CA GLU A 118 -11.88 -1.86 -14.55
C GLU A 118 -11.02 -2.91 -13.82
N PHE A 119 -10.05 -2.47 -13.01
CA PHE A 119 -9.22 -3.34 -12.20
C PHE A 119 -10.06 -4.13 -11.19
N VAL A 120 -10.87 -3.45 -10.36
CA VAL A 120 -11.71 -4.11 -9.35
C VAL A 120 -12.66 -5.12 -9.98
N THR A 121 -13.34 -4.74 -11.07
CA THR A 121 -14.29 -5.64 -11.74
C THR A 121 -13.61 -6.81 -12.47
N SER A 122 -12.36 -6.64 -12.92
CA SER A 122 -11.53 -7.73 -13.43
C SER A 122 -11.11 -8.69 -12.31
N SER A 123 -10.63 -8.14 -11.18
CA SER A 123 -10.18 -8.88 -10.02
C SER A 123 -11.30 -9.70 -9.38
N ASP A 124 -12.52 -9.15 -9.30
CA ASP A 124 -13.70 -9.88 -8.81
C ASP A 124 -14.06 -11.10 -9.66
N ARG A 125 -13.60 -11.17 -10.92
CA ARG A 125 -13.74 -12.33 -11.82
C ARG A 125 -12.50 -13.24 -11.80
N GLY A 126 -11.55 -12.98 -10.91
CA GLY A 126 -10.28 -13.70 -10.82
C GLY A 126 -9.24 -13.31 -11.88
N SER A 127 -9.47 -12.26 -12.67
CA SER A 127 -8.54 -11.82 -13.72
C SER A 127 -7.59 -10.72 -13.23
N ARG A 128 -6.30 -10.88 -13.55
CA ARG A 128 -5.22 -9.91 -13.27
C ARG A 128 -4.75 -9.17 -14.52
N SER A 129 -5.58 -9.11 -15.57
CA SER A 129 -5.21 -8.50 -16.86
C SER A 129 -5.14 -6.97 -16.82
N VAL A 130 -5.92 -6.35 -15.93
CA VAL A 130 -5.90 -4.90 -15.74
C VAL A 130 -4.88 -4.57 -14.66
N LYS A 131 -4.01 -3.58 -14.91
CA LYS A 131 -3.07 -3.09 -13.90
C LYS A 131 -3.77 -2.24 -12.86
N ASN A 132 -3.45 -2.46 -11.59
CA ASN A 132 -3.84 -1.57 -10.51
C ASN A 132 -3.20 -0.19 -10.70
N PRO A 133 -3.98 0.91 -10.73
CA PRO A 133 -3.42 2.26 -10.90
C PRO A 133 -2.51 2.70 -9.75
N PHE A 134 -2.56 2.03 -8.60
CA PHE A 134 -1.79 2.38 -7.40
C PHE A 134 -0.58 1.48 -7.13
N GLY A 135 -0.22 0.62 -8.09
CA GLY A 135 0.84 -0.39 -7.91
C GLY A 135 2.24 0.15 -7.64
N SER A 136 2.50 1.45 -7.84
CA SER A 136 3.79 2.09 -7.52
C SER A 136 3.79 2.87 -6.20
N LEU A 137 2.66 2.97 -5.51
CA LEU A 137 2.55 3.76 -4.28
C LEU A 137 3.20 3.03 -3.09
N SER A 138 3.65 3.77 -2.09
CA SER A 138 4.13 3.20 -0.81
C SER A 138 2.96 2.68 0.04
N ARG A 139 3.25 1.86 1.06
CA ARG A 139 2.22 1.39 2.02
C ARG A 139 1.48 2.56 2.68
N GLU A 140 2.22 3.57 3.12
CA GLU A 140 1.66 4.79 3.72
C GLU A 140 0.71 5.51 2.76
N GLN A 141 1.12 5.67 1.49
CA GLN A 141 0.27 6.30 0.47
C GLN A 141 -0.99 5.47 0.17
N LEU A 142 -0.87 4.14 0.10
CA LEU A 142 -2.02 3.26 -0.07
C LEU A 142 -2.98 3.38 1.11
N SER A 143 -2.47 3.37 2.34
CA SER A 143 -3.28 3.53 3.56
C SER A 143 -4.00 4.87 3.58
N ASN A 144 -3.30 5.95 3.21
CA ASN A 144 -3.89 7.27 3.09
C ASN A 144 -5.05 7.31 2.10
N ILE A 145 -4.99 6.56 0.98
CA ILE A 145 -6.13 6.43 0.06
C ILE A 145 -7.24 5.56 0.67
N ILE A 146 -6.91 4.38 1.20
CA ILE A 146 -7.87 3.40 1.73
C ILE A 146 -8.78 4.03 2.78
N TYR A 147 -8.19 4.82 3.69
CA TYR A 147 -8.91 5.44 4.81
C TYR A 147 -9.29 6.90 4.56
N ASP A 148 -9.23 7.41 3.33
CA ASP A 148 -9.71 8.74 2.99
C ASP A 148 -11.23 8.75 2.78
N ASP A 149 -11.96 9.45 3.64
CA ASP A 149 -13.41 9.63 3.60
C ASP A 149 -13.85 11.01 3.05
N SER A 150 -12.92 11.80 2.51
CA SER A 150 -13.22 13.14 1.96
C SER A 150 -14.01 13.14 0.65
N GLY A 151 -14.08 12.00 -0.04
CA GLY A 151 -14.67 11.89 -1.37
C GLY A 151 -13.73 12.27 -2.53
N ASN A 152 -12.43 12.47 -2.25
CA ASN A 152 -11.42 12.72 -3.28
C ASN A 152 -11.08 11.48 -4.13
N TYR A 153 -11.41 10.29 -3.63
CA TYR A 153 -11.29 9.02 -4.35
C TYR A 153 -12.65 8.36 -4.41
N THR A 154 -12.95 7.74 -5.55
CA THR A 154 -14.10 6.84 -5.69
C THR A 154 -13.98 5.62 -4.78
N ILE A 155 -15.07 4.92 -4.53
CA ILE A 155 -15.07 3.68 -3.73
C ILE A 155 -14.20 2.60 -4.38
N ASN A 156 -14.22 2.51 -5.72
CA ASN A 156 -13.39 1.54 -6.43
C ASN A 156 -11.91 1.93 -6.46
N GLU A 157 -11.55 3.23 -6.39
CA GLU A 157 -10.15 3.63 -6.16
C GLU A 157 -9.67 3.20 -4.77
N ARG A 158 -10.45 3.43 -3.72
CA ARG A 158 -10.11 2.98 -2.36
C ARG A 158 -9.97 1.46 -2.27
N ARG A 159 -10.87 0.71 -2.92
CA ARG A 159 -10.79 -0.76 -3.00
C ARG A 159 -9.58 -1.24 -3.83
N ALA A 160 -9.23 -0.55 -4.92
CA ALA A 160 -8.02 -0.86 -5.68
C ALA A 160 -6.76 -0.65 -4.83
N ALA A 161 -6.68 0.45 -4.07
CA ALA A 161 -5.58 0.68 -3.14
C ALA A 161 -5.52 -0.41 -2.05
N TYR A 162 -6.67 -0.85 -1.53
CA TYR A 162 -6.74 -1.97 -0.59
C TYR A 162 -6.18 -3.27 -1.20
N TYR A 163 -6.56 -3.63 -2.43
CA TYR A 163 -6.04 -4.84 -3.08
C TYR A 163 -4.52 -4.81 -3.26
N GLU A 164 -3.93 -3.66 -3.60
CA GLU A 164 -2.47 -3.54 -3.64
C GLU A 164 -1.84 -3.75 -2.27
N SER A 165 -2.44 -3.18 -1.21
CA SER A 165 -1.95 -3.33 0.16
C SER A 165 -2.04 -4.79 0.62
N ASP A 166 -3.18 -5.45 0.38
CA ASP A 166 -3.40 -6.86 0.74
C ASP A 166 -2.49 -7.80 -0.04
N ASP A 167 -2.34 -7.63 -1.37
CA ASP A 167 -1.42 -8.48 -2.16
C ASP A 167 0.03 -8.41 -1.64
N ARG A 168 0.49 -7.20 -1.26
CA ARG A 168 1.83 -7.01 -0.66
C ARG A 168 1.93 -7.61 0.73
N GLU A 169 0.88 -7.46 1.53
CA GLU A 169 0.77 -8.05 2.86
C GLU A 169 0.84 -9.58 2.80
N GLN A 170 0.07 -10.21 1.90
CA GLN A 170 0.11 -11.66 1.70
C GLN A 170 1.48 -12.14 1.22
N ALA A 171 2.11 -11.42 0.29
CA ALA A 171 3.45 -11.75 -0.17
C ALA A 171 4.49 -11.69 0.96
N TRP A 172 4.41 -10.66 1.81
CA TRP A 172 5.25 -10.55 3.00
C TRP A 172 5.00 -11.69 3.99
N ARG A 173 3.72 -12.02 4.29
CA ARG A 173 3.34 -13.12 5.20
C ARG A 173 3.88 -14.46 4.74
N VAL A 174 3.73 -14.78 3.45
CA VAL A 174 4.26 -16.03 2.87
C VAL A 174 5.79 -16.10 3.03
N LYS A 175 6.49 -15.00 2.73
CA LYS A 175 7.95 -14.92 2.88
C LYS A 175 8.37 -15.15 4.33
N VAL A 176 7.77 -14.43 5.28
CA VAL A 176 8.13 -14.49 6.70
C VAL A 176 7.78 -15.84 7.31
N ALA A 177 6.65 -16.46 6.93
CA ALA A 177 6.30 -17.82 7.36
C ALA A 177 7.31 -18.87 6.87
N ALA A 178 7.77 -18.75 5.62
CA ALA A 178 8.81 -19.64 5.09
C ALA A 178 10.15 -19.47 5.83
N GLN A 179 10.54 -18.23 6.12
CA GLN A 179 11.74 -17.94 6.92
C GLN A 179 11.65 -18.48 8.34
N ALA A 180 10.47 -18.38 8.97
CA ALA A 180 10.21 -18.92 10.30
C ALA A 180 10.33 -20.45 10.32
N MET A 181 9.78 -21.13 9.32
CA MET A 181 9.89 -22.59 9.18
C MET A 181 11.34 -23.03 9.01
N ASP A 182 12.13 -22.32 8.20
CA ASP A 182 13.56 -22.59 8.04
C ASP A 182 14.36 -22.37 9.35
N GLU A 183 14.12 -21.26 10.04
CA GLU A 183 14.73 -20.97 11.34
C GLU A 183 14.46 -22.08 12.35
N TYR A 184 13.19 -22.49 12.45
CA TYR A 184 12.76 -23.52 13.37
C TYR A 184 13.42 -24.86 13.04
N ASN A 185 13.44 -25.27 11.78
CA ASN A 185 14.07 -26.53 11.37
C ASN A 185 15.58 -26.56 11.64
N ARG A 186 16.26 -25.41 11.56
CA ARG A 186 17.71 -25.31 11.79
C ARG A 186 18.08 -25.17 13.27
N THR A 187 17.24 -24.52 14.08
CA THR A 187 17.62 -24.04 15.42
C THR A 187 16.68 -24.44 16.54
N GLY A 188 15.46 -24.88 16.20
CA GLY A 188 14.36 -25.10 17.15
C GLY A 188 13.75 -23.80 17.71
N LYS A 189 14.11 -22.63 17.17
CA LYS A 189 13.69 -21.31 17.65
C LYS A 189 12.89 -20.55 16.56
N MET A 190 12.20 -19.50 16.98
CA MET A 190 11.44 -18.57 16.11
C MET A 190 11.76 -17.10 16.44
N THR A 191 12.95 -16.82 16.96
CA THR A 191 13.31 -15.49 17.45
C THR A 191 13.28 -14.47 16.32
N ASN A 192 13.80 -14.80 15.13
CA ASN A 192 13.81 -13.86 14.00
C ASN A 192 12.41 -13.64 13.43
N PHE A 193 11.53 -14.64 13.52
CA PHE A 193 10.12 -14.49 13.14
C PHE A 193 9.44 -13.40 13.99
N PHE A 194 9.52 -13.48 15.32
CA PHE A 194 8.88 -12.49 16.19
C PHE A 194 9.47 -11.09 15.99
N SER A 195 10.80 -10.96 15.83
CA SER A 195 11.42 -9.68 15.47
C SER A 195 10.89 -9.13 14.13
N SER A 196 10.74 -9.97 13.11
CA SER A 196 10.22 -9.55 11.80
C SER A 196 8.77 -9.08 11.87
N VAL A 197 7.93 -9.74 12.68
CA VAL A 197 6.53 -9.34 12.90
C VAL A 197 6.44 -8.02 13.67
N LEU A 198 7.30 -7.83 14.68
CA LEU A 198 7.38 -6.60 15.45
C LEU A 198 7.80 -5.40 14.59
N ASP A 199 8.86 -5.58 13.79
CA ASP A 199 9.34 -4.54 12.87
C ASP A 199 8.25 -4.17 11.87
N HIS A 200 7.59 -5.17 11.29
CA HIS A 200 6.49 -4.94 10.37
C HIS A 200 5.31 -4.19 11.01
N PHE A 201 4.93 -4.54 12.25
CA PHE A 201 3.88 -3.83 12.99
C PHE A 201 4.26 -2.36 13.24
N LYS A 202 5.52 -2.08 13.60
CA LYS A 202 6.03 -0.71 13.84
C LYS A 202 6.02 0.16 12.58
N GLU A 203 6.08 -0.46 11.40
CA GLU A 203 6.00 0.22 10.09
C GLU A 203 4.56 0.51 9.63
N LEU A 204 3.54 -0.02 10.31
CA LEU A 204 2.15 0.21 9.92
C LEU A 204 1.72 1.65 10.24
N PRO A 205 0.88 2.27 9.40
CA PRO A 205 0.16 3.51 9.72
C PRO A 205 -0.61 3.40 11.05
N THR A 206 -0.78 4.51 11.79
CA THR A 206 -1.43 4.50 13.12
C THR A 206 -2.81 3.87 13.11
N ILE A 207 -3.62 4.17 12.07
CA ILE A 207 -4.95 3.59 11.90
C ILE A 207 -4.93 2.08 11.66
N GLU A 208 -3.86 1.55 11.06
CA GLU A 208 -3.66 0.12 10.88
C GLU A 208 -3.15 -0.54 12.16
N GLN A 209 -2.20 0.08 12.87
CA GLN A 209 -1.76 -0.38 14.19
C GLN A 209 -2.92 -0.48 15.18
N ALA A 210 -3.88 0.45 15.12
CA ALA A 210 -5.06 0.48 15.98
C ALA A 210 -5.93 -0.78 15.87
N GLN A 211 -5.86 -1.52 14.77
CA GLN A 211 -6.62 -2.77 14.56
C GLN A 211 -6.07 -3.97 15.33
N TYR A 212 -4.86 -3.87 15.90
CA TYR A 212 -4.25 -4.93 16.71
C TYR A 212 -4.65 -4.78 18.19
N PRO A 213 -4.37 -5.74 19.08
CA PRO A 213 -4.44 -5.54 20.53
C PRO A 213 -3.51 -4.40 21.00
N LYS A 214 -3.88 -3.72 22.10
CA LYS A 214 -3.07 -2.61 22.65
C LYS A 214 -1.64 -3.03 23.00
N ASP A 215 -1.50 -4.24 23.53
CA ASP A 215 -0.23 -4.78 24.03
C ASP A 215 0.52 -5.63 22.98
N TYR A 216 0.06 -5.63 21.72
CA TYR A 216 0.56 -6.49 20.64
C TYR A 216 2.07 -6.39 20.42
N ALA A 217 2.65 -5.18 20.45
CA ALA A 217 4.09 -5.00 20.30
C ALA A 217 4.87 -5.61 21.49
N SER A 218 4.38 -5.44 22.71
CA SER A 218 5.02 -5.99 23.91
C SER A 218 4.91 -7.51 23.97
N ASP A 219 3.79 -8.07 23.51
CA ASP A 219 3.59 -9.51 23.39
C ASP A 219 4.59 -10.13 22.39
N LEU A 220 4.98 -9.41 21.34
CA LEU A 220 5.97 -9.86 20.35
C LEU A 220 7.44 -9.73 20.83
N GLU A 221 7.69 -8.94 21.87
CA GLU A 221 9.02 -8.75 22.47
C GLU A 221 9.34 -9.79 23.57
N SER A 222 8.33 -10.53 24.03
CA SER A 222 8.40 -11.50 25.14
C SER A 222 8.77 -12.91 24.70
#